data_AF-A0A8J4SV40-F1
#
_entry.id   AF-A0A8J4SV40-F1
#
_cell.length_a   1.000
_cell.length_b   1.000
_cell.length_c   1.000
_cell.angle_alpha   90.00
_cell.angle_beta   90.00
_cell.angle_gamma   90.00
#
_symmetry.space_group_name_H-M   'P 1'
#
loop_
_entity.id
_entity.type
_entity.pdbx_description
1 polymer ?
#
loop_
_entity_poly.entity_id
_entity_poly.type
_entity_poly.pdbx_seq_one_letter_code
_entity_poly.pdbx_strand_id
1 'polypeptide(L)'
;MAYAEDVWPACHQGKLQSPIVIISSNLTYDPNLKPLEIVDKEKQIDLEVINSGQDLRIELLDTSPAIILRSGPLSYDYKVFGALLKFGSTSVQGSDHRIDGVAFPAELQFYAFNFALYSNFSHAVTRPHGLTAISVLMQLGEQPSADLSALVTTAEEVQLKGHSRRLNGLIISALLPDTKQYITYEGSLPFPACHESVTWIVLNRAVQITEAQLKALRELRIAPFRESGRMSDNFRPTQNLNNRSVRTNIYFSDKDQHCSMQPRISYFATVSSGSSAEIDIMDQSDL
;
A
#
# COMPACT_ATOMS: atom_id res chain seq x y z
N MET A 1 -30.72 -2.53 11.32
CA MET A 1 -29.53 -2.26 10.50
C MET A 1 -28.98 -3.60 10.00
N ALA A 2 -29.66 -4.26 9.05
CA ALA A 2 -29.29 -5.61 8.58
C ALA A 2 -28.74 -5.62 7.14
N TYR A 3 -28.53 -4.46 6.51
CA TYR A 3 -28.25 -4.40 5.07
C TYR A 3 -26.77 -4.37 4.68
N ALA A 4 -25.83 -4.10 5.61
CA ALA A 4 -24.41 -4.04 5.27
C ALA A 4 -23.72 -5.42 5.33
N GLU A 5 -24.11 -6.27 6.29
CA GLU A 5 -23.49 -7.59 6.51
C GLU A 5 -23.88 -8.60 5.41
N ASP A 6 -25.08 -8.46 4.81
CA ASP A 6 -25.59 -9.38 3.79
C ASP A 6 -25.03 -9.10 2.38
N VAL A 7 -24.58 -7.88 2.09
CA VAL A 7 -24.18 -7.49 0.72
C VAL A 7 -22.74 -7.90 0.41
N TRP A 8 -21.86 -7.91 1.42
CA TRP A 8 -20.46 -8.34 1.27
C TRP A 8 -20.05 -9.30 2.40
N PRO A 9 -20.56 -10.55 2.42
CA PRO A 9 -20.34 -11.46 3.53
C PRO A 9 -18.86 -11.76 3.77
N ALA A 10 -18.03 -11.76 2.72
CA ALA A 10 -16.59 -11.94 2.84
C ALA A 10 -15.93 -10.86 3.73
N CYS A 11 -16.44 -9.62 3.75
CA CYS A 11 -15.90 -8.56 4.59
C CYS A 11 -16.02 -8.84 6.09
N HIS A 12 -17.00 -9.65 6.51
CA HIS A 12 -17.29 -9.91 7.93
C HIS A 12 -17.02 -11.35 8.36
N GLN A 13 -17.15 -12.31 7.44
CA GLN A 13 -17.00 -13.75 7.72
C GLN A 13 -15.66 -14.31 7.23
N GLY A 14 -14.95 -13.55 6.39
CA GLY A 14 -13.66 -13.94 5.84
C GLY A 14 -12.59 -14.14 6.92
N LYS A 15 -11.72 -15.13 6.72
CA LYS A 15 -10.63 -15.46 7.65
C LYS A 15 -9.29 -14.89 7.24
N LEU A 16 -9.17 -14.43 6.00
CA LEU A 16 -7.97 -13.84 5.41
C LEU A 16 -8.20 -12.34 5.12
N GLN A 17 -9.00 -11.65 5.94
CA GLN A 17 -9.31 -10.24 5.72
C GLN A 17 -8.10 -9.33 5.90
N SER A 18 -8.05 -8.27 5.12
CA SER A 18 -7.02 -7.21 5.13
C SER A 18 -7.66 -5.83 5.34
N PRO A 19 -6.92 -4.85 5.86
CA PRO A 19 -5.50 -4.92 6.26
C PRO A 19 -5.29 -5.59 7.62
N ILE A 20 -4.03 -5.78 8.04
CA ILE A 20 -3.66 -6.36 9.34
C ILE A 20 -2.68 -5.45 10.09
N VAL A 21 -2.59 -5.64 11.41
CA VAL A 21 -1.41 -5.19 12.18
C VAL A 21 -0.29 -6.20 11.96
N ILE A 22 0.84 -5.74 11.46
CA ILE A 22 2.05 -6.52 11.29
C ILE A 22 2.90 -6.34 12.55
N ILE A 23 3.10 -7.43 13.29
CA ILE A 23 3.93 -7.44 14.50
C ILE A 23 5.34 -7.90 14.10
N SER A 24 6.33 -7.01 14.22
CA SER A 24 7.70 -7.24 13.77
C SER A 24 8.33 -8.47 14.42
N SER A 25 8.13 -8.63 15.74
CA SER A 25 8.66 -9.75 16.52
C SER A 25 8.06 -11.12 16.15
N ASN A 26 6.92 -11.14 15.46
CA ASN A 26 6.26 -12.37 15.02
C ASN A 26 6.53 -12.71 13.54
N LEU A 27 7.35 -11.92 12.85
CA LEU A 27 7.68 -12.18 11.46
C LEU A 27 8.49 -13.45 11.31
N THR A 28 8.07 -14.30 10.38
CA THR A 28 8.82 -15.52 10.04
C THR A 28 9.76 -15.21 8.88
N TYR A 29 11.07 -15.21 9.14
CA TYR A 29 12.05 -15.16 8.06
C TYR A 29 11.91 -16.40 7.16
N ASP A 30 11.75 -16.18 5.86
CA ASP A 30 11.68 -17.24 4.86
C ASP A 30 12.84 -17.09 3.87
N PRO A 31 13.86 -17.97 3.93
CA PRO A 31 15.04 -17.87 3.06
C PRO A 31 14.73 -18.11 1.57
N ASN A 32 13.53 -18.62 1.25
CA ASN A 32 13.11 -18.84 -0.14
C ASN A 32 12.47 -17.60 -0.76
N LEU A 33 12.16 -16.57 0.03
CA LEU A 33 11.64 -15.31 -0.46
C LEU A 33 12.75 -14.53 -1.18
N LYS A 34 12.78 -14.68 -2.50
CA LYS A 34 13.66 -13.93 -3.39
C LYS A 34 13.30 -12.43 -3.36
N PRO A 35 14.16 -11.55 -3.88
CA PRO A 35 13.75 -10.17 -4.18
C PRO A 35 12.55 -10.15 -5.13
N LEU A 36 11.59 -9.26 -4.86
CA LEU A 36 10.50 -8.97 -5.80
C LEU A 36 11.11 -8.31 -7.06
N GLU A 37 10.70 -8.78 -8.23
CA GLU A 37 11.05 -8.16 -9.50
C GLU A 37 9.85 -7.39 -10.05
N ILE A 38 10.09 -6.14 -10.43
CA ILE A 38 9.12 -5.28 -11.09
C ILE A 38 9.69 -4.92 -12.47
N VAL A 39 9.19 -5.62 -13.49
CA VAL A 39 9.61 -5.45 -14.88
C VAL A 39 9.04 -4.14 -15.41
N ASP A 40 9.83 -3.42 -16.21
CA ASP A 40 9.47 -2.12 -16.81
C ASP A 40 9.11 -1.01 -15.79
N LYS A 41 9.59 -1.11 -14.54
CA LYS A 41 9.33 -0.10 -13.49
C LYS A 41 9.90 1.30 -13.76
N GLU A 42 10.92 1.39 -14.63
CA GLU A 42 11.56 2.64 -15.05
C GLU A 42 10.89 3.25 -16.29
N LYS A 43 9.88 2.57 -16.86
CA LYS A 43 9.13 3.07 -18.01
C LYS A 43 8.33 4.30 -17.57
N GLN A 44 8.37 5.34 -18.40
CA GLN A 44 7.44 6.45 -18.31
C GLN A 44 6.06 5.99 -18.78
N ILE A 45 5.07 6.14 -17.91
CA ILE A 45 3.69 5.74 -18.19
C ILE A 45 2.74 6.91 -18.01
N ASP A 46 1.74 6.98 -18.89
CA ASP A 46 0.62 7.87 -18.72
C ASP A 46 -0.42 7.19 -17.83
N LEU A 47 -1.00 7.94 -16.91
CA LEU A 47 -1.99 7.48 -15.96
C LEU A 47 -3.15 8.48 -15.83
N GLU A 48 -4.28 7.97 -15.37
CA GLU A 48 -5.46 8.76 -15.02
C GLU A 48 -5.62 8.75 -13.49
N VAL A 49 -5.55 9.94 -12.89
CA VAL A 49 -5.85 10.17 -11.48
C VAL A 49 -7.33 10.52 -11.36
N ILE A 50 -8.07 9.76 -10.57
CA ILE A 50 -9.53 9.81 -10.52
C ILE A 50 -9.96 9.94 -9.07
N ASN A 51 -10.78 10.96 -8.78
CA ASN A 51 -11.50 11.02 -7.52
C ASN A 51 -12.78 10.18 -7.65
N SER A 52 -12.78 8.98 -7.05
CA SER A 52 -13.96 8.09 -7.07
C SER A 52 -15.02 8.45 -6.02
N GLY A 53 -14.72 9.43 -5.15
CA GLY A 53 -15.51 9.83 -4.00
C GLY A 53 -15.23 9.02 -2.74
N GLN A 54 -14.75 7.79 -2.86
CA GLN A 54 -14.29 6.98 -1.72
C GLN A 54 -12.76 6.97 -1.64
N ASP A 55 -12.10 6.81 -2.78
CA ASP A 55 -10.65 6.73 -2.91
C ASP A 55 -10.15 7.63 -4.05
N LEU A 56 -8.88 8.02 -3.94
CA LEU A 56 -8.12 8.50 -5.09
C LEU A 56 -7.58 7.28 -5.85
N ARG A 57 -8.12 7.02 -7.03
CA ARG A 57 -7.78 5.88 -7.89
C ARG A 57 -6.81 6.32 -8.98
N ILE A 58 -5.85 5.47 -9.28
CA ILE A 58 -4.85 5.65 -10.33
C ILE A 58 -5.03 4.51 -11.33
N GLU A 59 -5.36 4.85 -12.58
CA GLU A 59 -5.49 3.90 -13.68
C GLU A 59 -4.34 4.09 -14.67
N LEU A 60 -3.68 3.00 -15.07
CA LEU A 60 -2.57 3.06 -16.01
C LEU A 60 -3.11 3.02 -17.45
N LEU A 61 -2.77 4.02 -18.27
CA LEU A 61 -3.28 4.16 -19.64
C LEU A 61 -2.37 3.52 -20.69
N ASP A 62 -1.04 3.67 -20.57
CA ASP A 62 -0.06 3.09 -21.51
C ASP A 62 0.80 1.99 -20.86
N THR A 63 0.28 0.76 -20.91
CA THR A 63 0.96 -0.43 -20.38
C THR A 63 1.43 -1.39 -21.47
N SER A 64 1.87 -0.90 -22.64
CA SER A 64 2.55 -1.75 -23.63
C SER A 64 4.03 -1.33 -23.82
N PRO A 65 5.03 -2.13 -23.39
CA PRO A 65 4.89 -3.35 -22.60
C PRO A 65 4.32 -3.07 -21.20
N ALA A 66 3.79 -4.12 -20.57
CA ALA A 66 3.09 -4.03 -19.30
C ALA A 66 4.08 -4.06 -18.13
N ILE A 67 3.74 -3.38 -17.04
CA ILE A 67 4.48 -3.50 -15.79
C ILE A 67 4.09 -4.84 -15.14
N ILE A 68 5.08 -5.71 -14.96
CA ILE A 68 4.88 -7.07 -14.45
C ILE A 68 5.56 -7.24 -13.09
N LEU A 69 4.84 -7.83 -12.15
CA LEU A 69 5.34 -8.28 -10.86
C LEU A 69 5.62 -9.78 -10.93
N ARG A 70 6.81 -10.20 -10.53
CA ARG A 70 7.20 -11.62 -10.47
C ARG A 70 8.25 -11.86 -9.40
N SER A 71 8.60 -13.14 -9.17
CA SER A 71 9.52 -13.53 -8.11
C SER A 71 8.98 -13.13 -6.72
N GLY A 72 9.84 -13.09 -5.71
CA GLY A 72 9.44 -12.86 -4.32
C GLY A 72 8.50 -13.94 -3.78
N PRO A 73 7.32 -13.60 -3.26
CA PRO A 73 6.34 -14.59 -2.82
C PRO A 73 5.49 -15.14 -3.97
N LEU A 74 5.66 -14.64 -5.19
CA LEU A 74 4.76 -14.90 -6.31
C LEU A 74 5.15 -16.17 -7.05
N SER A 75 4.17 -17.06 -7.26
CA SER A 75 4.33 -18.28 -8.08
C SER A 75 4.06 -18.04 -9.57
N TYR A 76 3.47 -16.90 -9.92
CA TYR A 76 3.09 -16.51 -11.28
C TYR A 76 3.51 -15.07 -11.55
N ASP A 77 3.43 -14.67 -12.81
CA ASP A 77 3.61 -13.29 -13.23
C ASP A 77 2.26 -12.54 -13.13
N TYR A 78 2.29 -11.34 -12.57
CA TYR A 78 1.12 -10.49 -12.35
C TYR A 78 1.26 -9.17 -13.10
N LYS A 79 0.20 -8.77 -13.81
CA LYS A 79 0.16 -7.50 -14.54
C LYS A 79 -0.42 -6.41 -13.65
N VAL A 80 0.32 -5.32 -13.44
CA VAL A 80 -0.19 -4.15 -12.72
C VAL A 80 -1.38 -3.55 -13.47
N PHE A 81 -2.46 -3.31 -12.73
CA PHE A 81 -3.74 -2.83 -13.24
C PHE A 81 -4.00 -1.38 -12.83
N GLY A 82 -3.69 -1.02 -11.59
CA GLY A 82 -4.00 0.30 -11.03
C GLY A 82 -3.48 0.44 -9.61
N ALA A 83 -3.72 1.60 -9.00
CA ALA A 83 -3.39 1.84 -7.61
C ALA A 83 -4.47 2.64 -6.89
N LEU A 84 -4.47 2.55 -5.56
CA LEU A 84 -5.28 3.37 -4.67
C LEU A 84 -4.37 4.10 -3.68
N LEU A 85 -4.67 5.38 -3.44
CA LEU A 85 -4.04 6.16 -2.38
C LEU A 85 -4.98 6.28 -1.17
N LYS A 86 -4.53 5.78 -0.04
CA LYS A 86 -5.17 5.86 1.28
C LYS A 86 -4.51 6.95 2.10
N PHE A 87 -5.30 7.76 2.82
CA PHE A 87 -4.78 8.82 3.67
C PHE A 87 -5.78 9.21 4.78
N GLY A 88 -5.25 9.72 5.88
CA GLY A 88 -6.05 10.07 7.06
C GLY A 88 -6.39 11.55 7.12
N SER A 89 -7.36 11.86 7.98
CA SER A 89 -7.71 13.22 8.38
C SER A 89 -6.61 13.90 9.19
N THR A 90 -5.71 13.13 9.80
CA THR A 90 -4.55 13.59 10.57
C THR A 90 -3.27 12.92 10.07
N SER A 91 -2.11 13.40 10.52
CA SER A 91 -0.82 12.89 10.02
C SER A 91 -0.26 11.70 10.83
N VAL A 92 -1.05 11.21 11.79
CA VAL A 92 -0.73 10.02 12.62
C VAL A 92 -1.55 8.79 12.24
N GLN A 93 -2.42 8.90 11.23
CA GLN A 93 -3.23 7.80 10.71
C GLN A 93 -3.51 8.01 9.22
N GLY A 94 -3.90 6.95 8.52
CA GLY A 94 -4.22 7.03 7.09
C GLY A 94 -3.85 5.81 6.28
N SER A 95 -2.86 5.05 6.75
CA SER A 95 -2.56 3.73 6.21
C SER A 95 -3.58 2.70 6.61
N ASP A 96 -3.77 1.74 5.71
CA ASP A 96 -4.55 0.53 5.95
C ASP A 96 -3.74 -0.40 6.87
N HIS A 97 -2.51 -0.70 6.47
CA HIS A 97 -1.59 -1.52 7.24
C HIS A 97 -0.98 -0.74 8.41
N ARG A 98 -0.67 -1.46 9.48
CA ARG A 98 0.02 -0.94 10.66
C ARG A 98 1.23 -1.79 10.97
N ILE A 99 2.31 -1.16 11.42
CA ILE A 99 3.52 -1.85 11.87
C ILE A 99 3.62 -1.66 13.38
N ASP A 100 3.61 -2.76 14.14
CA ASP A 100 3.62 -2.75 15.61
C ASP A 100 2.54 -1.83 16.23
N GLY A 101 1.36 -1.84 15.60
CA GLY A 101 0.21 -1.03 15.99
C GLY A 101 0.25 0.43 15.49
N VAL A 102 1.39 0.89 14.97
CA VAL A 102 1.58 2.25 14.48
C VAL A 102 1.05 2.39 13.06
N ALA A 103 0.24 3.42 12.85
CA ALA A 103 -0.28 3.81 11.54
C ALA A 103 0.59 4.90 10.91
N PHE A 104 0.49 5.00 9.59
CA PHE A 104 1.18 5.99 8.76
C PHE A 104 0.16 7.00 8.21
N PRO A 105 0.56 8.25 7.90
CA PRO A 105 -0.35 9.26 7.37
C PRO A 105 -1.01 8.88 6.04
N ALA A 106 -0.37 8.04 5.24
CA ALA A 106 -0.90 7.56 3.96
C ALA A 106 -0.27 6.21 3.56
N GLU A 107 -0.93 5.54 2.62
CA GLU A 107 -0.48 4.28 2.01
C GLU A 107 -0.88 4.24 0.53
N LEU A 108 0.08 3.94 -0.35
CA LEU A 108 -0.16 3.69 -1.76
C LEU A 108 -0.16 2.19 -2.04
N GLN A 109 -1.24 1.72 -2.65
CA GLN A 109 -1.47 0.29 -2.90
C GLN A 109 -1.56 0.05 -4.41
N PHE A 110 -0.55 -0.59 -5.00
CA PHE A 110 -0.60 -1.05 -6.38
C PHE A 110 -1.24 -2.43 -6.46
N TYR A 111 -2.21 -2.60 -7.34
CA TYR A 111 -2.91 -3.86 -7.56
C TYR A 111 -2.52 -4.46 -8.91
N ALA A 112 -2.23 -5.75 -8.89
CA ALA A 112 -1.92 -6.53 -10.08
C ALA A 112 -2.72 -7.84 -10.09
N PHE A 113 -3.03 -8.34 -11.28
CA PHE A 113 -3.76 -9.59 -11.45
C PHE A 113 -2.90 -10.64 -12.17
N ASN A 114 -3.13 -11.90 -11.84
CA ASN A 114 -2.46 -13.04 -12.45
C ASN A 114 -2.92 -13.18 -13.90
N PHE A 115 -2.17 -12.57 -14.83
CA PHE A 115 -2.48 -12.60 -16.26
C PHE A 115 -2.02 -13.90 -16.93
N ALA A 116 -1.22 -14.72 -16.25
CA ALA A 116 -0.87 -16.05 -16.71
C ALA A 116 -2.07 -17.01 -16.64
N LEU A 117 -2.98 -16.80 -15.68
CA LEU A 117 -4.16 -17.66 -15.47
C LEU A 117 -5.50 -17.00 -15.85
N TYR A 118 -5.60 -15.67 -15.78
CA TYR A 118 -6.86 -14.97 -15.96
C TYR A 118 -6.75 -13.86 -17.01
N SER A 119 -7.83 -13.67 -17.78
CA SER A 119 -7.86 -12.70 -18.88
C SER A 119 -7.82 -11.24 -18.45
N ASN A 120 -8.32 -10.93 -17.24
CA ASN A 120 -8.38 -9.59 -16.69
C ASN A 120 -8.59 -9.61 -15.17
N PHE A 121 -8.48 -8.43 -14.55
CA PHE A 121 -8.67 -8.23 -13.12
C PHE A 121 -10.03 -8.74 -12.62
N SER A 122 -11.13 -8.46 -13.34
CA SER A 122 -12.49 -8.86 -12.93
C SER A 122 -12.67 -10.38 -12.86
N HIS A 123 -11.98 -11.14 -13.71
CA HIS A 123 -12.00 -12.61 -13.64
C HIS A 123 -11.09 -13.15 -12.53
N ALA A 124 -9.99 -12.46 -12.23
CA ALA A 124 -9.02 -12.87 -11.21
C ALA A 124 -9.48 -12.56 -9.78
N VAL A 125 -10.25 -11.49 -9.58
CA VAL A 125 -10.59 -10.92 -8.26
C VAL A 125 -11.21 -11.91 -7.28
N THR A 126 -11.93 -12.93 -7.77
CA THR A 126 -12.61 -13.94 -6.93
C THR A 126 -11.88 -15.27 -6.85
N ARG A 127 -10.68 -15.37 -7.44
CA ARG A 127 -9.97 -16.64 -7.64
C ARG A 127 -8.74 -16.76 -6.74
N PRO A 128 -8.39 -17.99 -6.32
CA PRO A 128 -7.13 -18.24 -5.62
C PRO A 128 -5.93 -17.73 -6.43
N HIS A 129 -4.97 -17.11 -5.76
CA HIS A 129 -3.80 -16.47 -6.37
C HIS A 129 -4.16 -15.50 -7.50
N GLY A 130 -5.38 -14.95 -7.47
CA GLY A 130 -5.90 -14.07 -8.49
C GLY A 130 -5.18 -12.73 -8.52
N LEU A 131 -4.89 -12.18 -7.34
CA LEU A 131 -4.35 -10.85 -7.19
C LEU A 131 -3.06 -10.84 -6.37
N THR A 132 -2.24 -9.83 -6.62
CA THR A 132 -1.20 -9.40 -5.69
C THR A 132 -1.29 -7.89 -5.53
N ALA A 133 -0.94 -7.41 -4.34
CA ALA A 133 -0.87 -5.98 -4.07
C ALA A 133 0.47 -5.60 -3.45
N ILE A 134 1.10 -4.53 -3.97
CA ILE A 134 2.25 -3.88 -3.34
C ILE A 134 1.72 -2.72 -2.50
N SER A 135 2.06 -2.74 -1.21
CA SER A 135 1.79 -1.65 -0.27
C SER A 135 3.06 -0.84 -0.01
N VAL A 136 2.95 0.46 -0.22
CA VAL A 136 3.98 1.45 0.10
C VAL A 136 3.42 2.38 1.19
N LEU A 137 3.95 2.24 2.40
CA LEU A 137 3.62 3.14 3.50
C LEU A 137 4.28 4.51 3.27
N MET A 138 3.63 5.59 3.70
CA MET A 138 4.18 6.95 3.61
C MET A 138 4.35 7.57 4.98
N GLN A 139 5.48 8.19 5.26
CA GLN A 139 5.74 8.91 6.49
C GLN A 139 5.90 10.41 6.24
N LEU A 140 5.68 11.23 7.26
CA LEU A 140 5.97 12.65 7.16
C LEU A 140 7.46 12.88 6.88
N GLY A 141 7.75 13.78 5.94
CA GLY A 141 9.10 14.17 5.59
C GLY A 141 9.11 15.40 4.70
N GLU A 142 10.31 15.91 4.41
CA GLU A 142 10.51 17.15 3.64
C GLU A 142 10.97 16.88 2.20
N GLN A 143 11.31 15.63 1.87
CA GLN A 143 11.88 15.26 0.58
C GLN A 143 11.03 14.19 -0.13
N PRO A 144 9.80 14.54 -0.58
CA PRO A 144 9.02 13.64 -1.43
C PRO A 144 9.71 13.47 -2.79
N SER A 145 9.49 12.33 -3.44
CA SER A 145 9.97 12.15 -4.81
C SER A 145 9.26 13.10 -5.77
N ALA A 146 9.90 13.40 -6.90
CA ALA A 146 9.33 14.26 -7.93
C ALA A 146 8.01 13.66 -8.49
N ASP A 147 7.98 12.36 -8.74
CA ASP A 147 6.79 11.65 -9.23
C ASP A 147 5.67 11.60 -8.19
N LEU A 148 5.97 11.41 -6.90
CA LEU A 148 4.95 11.51 -5.85
C LEU A 148 4.38 12.93 -5.79
N SER A 149 5.22 13.94 -5.94
CA SER A 149 4.79 15.34 -5.98
C SER A 149 3.90 15.62 -7.19
N ALA A 150 4.28 15.13 -8.37
CA ALA A 150 3.46 15.25 -9.58
C ALA A 150 2.10 14.55 -9.43
N LEU A 151 2.08 13.36 -8.81
CA LEU A 151 0.85 12.61 -8.52
C LEU A 151 -0.08 13.40 -7.60
N VAL A 152 0.44 13.97 -6.49
CA VAL A 152 -0.37 14.75 -5.54
C VAL A 152 -0.85 16.06 -6.18
N THR A 153 0.00 16.79 -6.90
CA THR A 153 -0.41 18.00 -7.62
C THR A 153 -1.52 17.69 -8.64
N THR A 154 -1.43 16.56 -9.33
CA THR A 154 -2.51 16.12 -10.24
C THR A 154 -3.79 15.80 -9.48
N ALA A 155 -3.67 15.20 -8.29
CA ALA A 155 -4.80 14.92 -7.42
C ALA A 155 -5.55 16.21 -7.01
N GLU A 156 -4.83 17.31 -6.73
CA GLU A 156 -5.42 18.61 -6.41
C GLU A 156 -6.35 19.16 -7.50
N GLU A 157 -6.13 18.77 -8.76
CA GLU A 157 -6.97 19.18 -9.90
C GLU A 157 -8.28 18.39 -9.98
N VAL A 158 -8.40 17.24 -9.29
CA VAL A 158 -9.59 16.37 -9.30
C VAL A 158 -10.42 16.48 -8.01
N GLN A 159 -10.72 17.70 -7.60
CA GLN A 159 -11.34 17.97 -6.30
C GLN A 159 -12.69 17.29 -6.05
N LEU A 160 -13.52 17.07 -7.07
CA LEU A 160 -14.87 16.55 -6.91
C LEU A 160 -14.96 15.09 -7.34
N LYS A 161 -15.85 14.32 -6.71
CA LYS A 161 -16.15 12.95 -7.15
C LYS A 161 -16.50 12.93 -8.64
N GLY A 162 -15.89 11.99 -9.37
CA GLY A 162 -16.06 11.79 -10.79
C GLY A 162 -15.13 12.65 -11.65
N HIS A 163 -14.39 13.60 -11.06
CA HIS A 163 -13.31 14.27 -11.78
C HIS A 163 -12.15 13.32 -12.00
N SER A 164 -11.55 13.43 -13.19
CA SER A 164 -10.33 12.73 -13.55
C SER A 164 -9.35 13.67 -14.25
N ARG A 165 -8.07 13.37 -14.12
CA ARG A 165 -6.99 14.12 -14.75
C ARG A 165 -5.88 13.18 -15.16
N ARG A 166 -5.42 13.34 -16.38
CA ARG A 166 -4.28 12.59 -16.91
C ARG A 166 -2.96 13.21 -16.43
N LEU A 167 -2.07 12.36 -15.93
CA LEU A 167 -0.67 12.66 -15.65
C LEU A 167 0.18 11.86 -16.62
N ASN A 168 1.10 12.53 -17.31
CA ASN A 168 1.93 11.90 -18.33
C ASN A 168 3.33 11.60 -17.78
N GLY A 169 3.92 10.52 -18.26
CA GLY A 169 5.33 10.20 -18.05
C GLY A 169 5.75 9.93 -16.60
N LEU A 170 4.84 9.43 -15.75
CA LEU A 170 5.18 9.04 -14.38
C LEU A 170 6.03 7.76 -14.40
N ILE A 171 7.03 7.70 -13.53
CA ILE A 171 7.87 6.52 -13.35
C ILE A 171 7.48 5.80 -12.06
N ILE A 172 7.09 4.52 -12.16
CA ILE A 172 6.61 3.74 -11.00
C ILE A 172 7.71 3.58 -9.94
N SER A 173 8.95 3.32 -10.34
CA SER A 173 10.08 3.15 -9.41
C SER A 173 10.26 4.35 -8.47
N ALA A 174 9.93 5.57 -8.91
CA ALA A 174 10.02 6.79 -8.13
C ALA A 174 8.91 6.92 -7.05
N LEU A 175 7.87 6.08 -7.12
CA LEU A 175 6.85 5.93 -6.07
C LEU A 175 7.18 4.81 -5.07
N LEU A 176 8.26 4.07 -5.30
CA LEU A 176 8.66 2.95 -4.46
C LEU A 176 9.88 3.31 -3.61
N PRO A 177 10.00 2.77 -2.39
CA PRO A 177 11.22 2.87 -1.61
C PRO A 177 12.37 2.10 -2.27
N ASP A 178 13.60 2.59 -2.12
CA ASP A 178 14.81 1.86 -2.52
C ASP A 178 15.09 0.73 -1.52
N THR A 179 14.48 -0.42 -1.78
CA THR A 179 14.61 -1.63 -0.97
C THR A 179 14.33 -2.88 -1.79
N LYS A 180 14.93 -4.00 -1.36
CA LYS A 180 14.58 -5.36 -1.82
C LYS A 180 13.83 -6.15 -0.75
N GLN A 181 13.69 -5.54 0.43
CA GLN A 181 13.11 -6.16 1.61
C GLN A 181 11.62 -5.89 1.67
N TYR A 182 10.85 -6.90 2.07
CA TYR A 182 9.40 -6.80 2.17
C TYR A 182 8.84 -7.82 3.16
N ILE A 183 7.59 -7.58 3.52
CA ILE A 183 6.76 -8.45 4.35
C ILE A 183 5.61 -8.93 3.47
N THR A 184 5.20 -10.20 3.62
CA THR A 184 4.17 -10.79 2.77
C THR A 184 3.23 -11.71 3.55
N TYR A 185 1.96 -11.69 3.16
CA TYR A 185 0.91 -12.53 3.73
C TYR A 185 -0.25 -12.70 2.74
N GLU A 186 -1.04 -13.76 2.94
CA GLU A 186 -2.27 -13.99 2.18
C GLU A 186 -3.44 -13.22 2.81
N GLY A 187 -4.14 -12.44 2.00
CA GLY A 187 -5.10 -11.46 2.46
C GLY A 187 -6.28 -11.22 1.51
N SER A 188 -6.94 -10.09 1.71
CA SER A 188 -8.11 -9.68 0.94
C SER A 188 -7.93 -8.29 0.31
N LEU A 189 -8.86 -7.91 -0.55
CA LEU A 189 -9.06 -6.50 -0.86
C LEU A 189 -9.52 -5.74 0.40
N PRO A 190 -9.03 -4.50 0.66
CA PRO A 190 -9.43 -3.69 1.80
C PRO A 190 -10.68 -2.84 1.50
N PHE A 191 -11.31 -3.07 0.35
CA PHE A 191 -12.56 -2.44 -0.07
C PHE A 191 -13.57 -3.50 -0.53
N PRO A 192 -14.88 -3.21 -0.48
CA PRO A 192 -15.90 -4.15 -0.90
C PRO A 192 -15.66 -4.67 -2.33
N ALA A 193 -15.81 -5.97 -2.60
CA ALA A 193 -16.43 -7.01 -1.77
C ALA A 193 -15.48 -7.80 -0.84
N CYS A 194 -14.29 -7.28 -0.54
CA CYS A 194 -13.30 -7.89 0.35
C CYS A 194 -12.89 -9.33 0.00
N HIS A 195 -12.77 -9.63 -1.30
CA HIS A 195 -12.37 -10.95 -1.77
C HIS A 195 -10.98 -11.35 -1.25
N GLU A 196 -10.89 -12.59 -0.74
CA GLU A 196 -9.68 -13.20 -0.14
C GLU A 196 -8.80 -13.84 -1.22
N SER A 197 -8.31 -13.01 -2.14
CA SER A 197 -7.57 -13.43 -3.34
C SER A 197 -6.22 -12.73 -3.50
N VAL A 198 -5.80 -11.97 -2.49
CA VAL A 198 -4.65 -11.05 -2.59
C VAL A 198 -3.45 -11.59 -1.83
N THR A 199 -2.35 -11.83 -2.53
CA THR A 199 -1.03 -11.93 -1.90
C THR A 199 -0.48 -10.51 -1.68
N TRP A 200 -0.40 -10.07 -0.44
CA TRP A 200 0.11 -8.75 -0.08
C TRP A 200 1.64 -8.75 0.00
N ILE A 201 2.24 -7.64 -0.46
CA ILE A 201 3.66 -7.36 -0.37
C ILE A 201 3.82 -5.94 0.19
N VAL A 202 4.16 -5.83 1.47
CA VAL A 202 4.42 -4.54 2.14
C VAL A 202 5.92 -4.28 2.08
N LEU A 203 6.34 -3.25 1.34
CA LEU A 203 7.76 -2.94 1.15
C LEU A 203 8.37 -2.36 2.43
N ASN A 204 9.56 -2.82 2.81
CA ASN A 204 10.30 -2.29 3.95
C ASN A 204 10.85 -0.89 3.62
N ARG A 205 10.57 0.10 4.47
CA ARG A 205 10.74 1.56 4.29
C ARG A 205 9.49 2.26 3.78
N ALA A 206 9.16 3.35 4.47
CA ALA A 206 8.16 4.28 4.00
C ALA A 206 8.78 5.32 3.04
N VAL A 207 7.99 5.82 2.11
CA VAL A 207 8.34 7.00 1.30
C VAL A 207 7.91 8.27 2.02
N GLN A 208 8.55 9.40 1.71
CA GLN A 208 8.22 10.67 2.38
C GLN A 208 7.07 11.38 1.68
N ILE A 209 6.13 11.90 2.48
CA ILE A 209 5.08 12.83 2.04
C ILE A 209 5.10 14.06 2.95
N THR A 210 4.91 15.24 2.37
CA THR A 210 4.88 16.49 3.14
C THR A 210 3.52 16.75 3.77
N GLU A 211 3.47 17.53 4.85
CA GLU A 211 2.20 17.97 5.45
C GLU A 211 1.35 18.79 4.45
N ALA A 212 2.00 19.57 3.58
CA ALA A 212 1.32 20.34 2.55
C ALA A 212 0.61 19.43 1.53
N GLN A 213 1.28 18.36 1.08
CA GLN A 213 0.71 17.35 0.19
C GLN A 213 -0.47 16.61 0.84
N LEU A 214 -0.34 16.21 2.11
CA LEU A 214 -1.45 15.59 2.83
C LEU A 214 -2.64 16.54 2.97
N LYS A 215 -2.39 17.81 3.28
CA LYS A 215 -3.45 18.82 3.36
C LYS A 215 -4.18 19.00 2.03
N ALA A 216 -3.45 19.00 0.92
CA ALA A 216 -4.02 19.03 -0.43
C ALA A 216 -4.95 17.84 -0.70
N LEU A 217 -4.51 16.62 -0.39
CA LEU A 217 -5.35 15.42 -0.50
C LEU A 217 -6.62 15.50 0.36
N ARG A 218 -6.52 16.04 1.57
CA ARG A 218 -7.65 16.24 2.49
C ARG A 218 -8.68 17.30 2.02
N GLU A 219 -8.41 18.06 0.96
CA GLU A 219 -9.39 19.00 0.38
C GLU A 219 -10.28 18.36 -0.70
N LEU A 220 -9.93 17.16 -1.17
CA LEU A 220 -10.75 16.38 -2.09
C LEU A 220 -12.15 16.13 -1.49
N ARG A 221 -13.15 15.97 -2.35
CA ARG A 221 -14.56 15.85 -1.96
C ARG A 221 -15.12 14.48 -2.29
N ILE A 222 -15.99 13.98 -1.43
CA ILE A 222 -16.61 12.65 -1.56
C ILE A 222 -17.81 12.62 -2.52
N ALA A 223 -18.28 13.80 -2.97
CA ALA A 223 -19.43 13.94 -3.86
C ALA A 223 -19.15 14.95 -4.98
N PRO A 224 -19.99 15.02 -6.04
CA PRO A 224 -19.74 15.85 -7.22
C PRO A 224 -20.06 17.34 -6.99
N PHE A 225 -20.04 17.82 -5.75
CA PHE A 225 -20.34 19.20 -5.36
C PHE A 225 -19.49 19.63 -4.16
N ARG A 226 -19.20 20.93 -4.05
CA ARG A 226 -18.15 21.49 -3.17
C ARG A 226 -18.50 21.44 -1.69
N GLU A 227 -19.79 21.47 -1.37
CA GLU A 227 -20.33 21.48 -0.01
C GLU A 227 -20.32 20.09 0.63
N SER A 228 -19.96 19.06 -0.14
CA SER A 228 -19.86 17.70 0.38
C SER A 228 -18.70 17.54 1.36
N GLY A 229 -18.76 16.44 2.11
CA GLY A 229 -17.68 16.04 3.00
C GLY A 229 -16.34 15.93 2.26
N ARG A 230 -15.27 16.16 3.03
CA ARG A 230 -13.91 15.95 2.54
C ARG A 230 -13.61 14.45 2.47
N MET A 231 -12.82 14.05 1.49
CA MET A 231 -12.21 12.73 1.46
C MET A 231 -11.12 12.74 2.52
N SER A 232 -11.29 11.91 3.52
CA SER A 232 -10.32 11.68 4.59
C SER A 232 -10.69 10.38 5.28
N ASP A 233 -9.70 9.73 5.89
CA ASP A 233 -9.90 8.44 6.57
C ASP A 233 -10.50 7.38 5.64
N ASN A 234 -10.04 7.37 4.37
CA ASN A 234 -10.47 6.39 3.36
C ASN A 234 -9.79 5.01 3.50
N PHE A 235 -9.19 4.75 4.66
CA PHE A 235 -8.63 3.47 5.05
C PHE A 235 -9.65 2.62 5.79
N ARG A 236 -9.49 1.30 5.71
CA ARG A 236 -10.23 0.29 6.45
C ARG A 236 -9.49 -0.01 7.77
N PRO A 237 -10.21 -0.15 8.90
CA PRO A 237 -9.61 -0.65 10.13
C PRO A 237 -8.94 -2.02 9.95
N THR A 238 -7.87 -2.28 10.70
CA THR A 238 -7.17 -3.56 10.68
C THR A 238 -8.08 -4.72 11.13
N GLN A 239 -7.87 -5.87 10.51
CA GLN A 239 -8.64 -7.09 10.68
C GLN A 239 -7.82 -8.13 11.46
N ASN A 240 -8.49 -9.13 12.01
CA ASN A 240 -7.84 -10.19 12.79
C ASN A 240 -6.87 -11.01 11.94
N LEU A 241 -5.70 -11.35 12.50
CA LEU A 241 -4.70 -12.15 11.80
C LEU A 241 -5.15 -13.60 11.55
N ASN A 242 -6.00 -14.16 12.41
CA ASN A 242 -6.57 -15.51 12.29
C ASN A 242 -5.52 -16.61 12.03
N ASN A 243 -4.41 -16.57 12.75
CA ASN A 243 -3.29 -17.53 12.66
C ASN A 243 -2.61 -17.62 11.28
N ARG A 244 -2.79 -16.61 10.41
CA ARG A 244 -2.01 -16.51 9.17
C ARG A 244 -0.53 -16.32 9.48
N SER A 245 0.32 -16.98 8.70
CA SER A 245 1.76 -16.70 8.72
C SER A 245 2.04 -15.39 7.99
N VAL A 246 2.81 -14.52 8.63
CA VAL A 246 3.36 -13.31 8.02
C VAL A 246 4.85 -13.55 7.84
N ARG A 247 5.29 -13.60 6.58
CA ARG A 247 6.66 -13.95 6.20
C ARG A 247 7.44 -12.73 5.76
N THR A 248 8.76 -12.81 5.81
CA THR A 248 9.63 -11.74 5.32
C THR A 248 10.96 -12.29 4.81
N ASN A 249 11.59 -11.55 3.89
CA ASN A 249 12.97 -11.77 3.50
C ASN A 249 13.96 -10.87 4.28
N ILE A 250 13.48 -10.13 5.30
CA ILE A 250 14.33 -9.39 6.23
C ILE A 250 14.92 -10.37 7.23
N TYR A 251 16.25 -10.45 7.27
CA TYR A 251 16.96 -11.36 8.16
C TYR A 251 17.37 -10.64 9.44
N PHE A 252 16.72 -10.87 10.58
CA PHE A 252 16.93 -10.11 11.82
C PHE A 252 18.09 -10.62 12.72
N SER A 253 19.11 -11.29 12.18
CA SER A 253 20.16 -11.87 13.05
C SER A 253 21.23 -10.84 13.45
N ASP A 254 21.37 -10.61 14.75
CA ASP A 254 22.40 -9.76 15.39
C ASP A 254 23.84 -10.32 15.34
N LYS A 255 24.10 -11.44 14.67
CA LYS A 255 25.40 -12.14 14.76
C LYS A 255 26.39 -11.88 13.63
N ASP A 256 26.04 -11.08 12.61
CA ASP A 256 27.02 -10.69 11.58
C ASP A 256 27.79 -9.43 11.99
N GLN A 257 28.78 -9.60 12.87
CA GLN A 257 29.81 -8.59 13.19
C GLN A 257 30.67 -8.16 11.97
N HIS A 258 30.40 -8.69 10.77
CA HIS A 258 31.12 -8.39 9.54
C HIS A 258 30.30 -7.58 8.51
N CYS A 259 29.03 -7.25 8.78
CA CYS A 259 28.23 -6.39 7.92
C CYS A 259 27.84 -5.12 8.65
N SER A 260 28.31 -3.96 8.19
CA SER A 260 28.04 -2.65 8.83
C SER A 260 26.63 -2.11 8.58
N MET A 261 25.75 -2.88 7.94
CA MET A 261 24.35 -2.54 7.74
C MET A 261 23.48 -3.57 8.45
N GLN A 262 22.97 -3.21 9.63
CA GLN A 262 22.00 -4.04 10.33
C GLN A 262 20.68 -4.09 9.55
N PRO A 263 20.17 -5.27 9.18
CA PRO A 263 18.83 -5.41 8.63
C PRO A 263 17.78 -5.05 9.69
N ARG A 264 17.21 -3.85 9.57
CA ARG A 264 16.15 -3.33 10.46
C ARG A 264 14.85 -3.11 9.67
N ILE A 265 13.73 -3.31 10.34
CA ILE A 265 12.46 -2.71 9.88
C ILE A 265 12.61 -1.20 10.03
N SER A 266 12.63 -0.49 8.91
CA SER A 266 12.99 0.93 8.88
C SER A 266 11.78 1.77 8.50
N TYR A 267 10.71 1.66 9.29
CA TYR A 267 9.59 2.59 9.18
C TYR A 267 9.66 3.59 10.33
N PHE A 268 9.59 4.88 10.02
CA PHE A 268 9.55 5.95 11.02
C PHE A 268 8.17 6.59 10.98
N ALA A 269 7.48 6.64 12.11
CA ALA A 269 6.14 7.22 12.21
C ALA A 269 6.06 8.17 13.40
N THR A 270 5.34 9.27 13.21
CA THR A 270 5.09 10.26 14.27
C THR A 270 4.05 9.75 15.26
N VAL A 271 4.40 9.70 16.55
CA VAL A 271 3.48 9.36 17.65
C VAL A 271 2.92 10.64 18.29
N SER A 272 1.69 10.59 18.78
CA SER A 272 0.89 11.72 19.28
C SER A 272 1.43 12.45 20.53
N SER A 273 2.69 12.25 20.93
CA SER A 273 3.29 12.84 22.13
C SER A 273 4.37 13.88 21.80
N GLY A 274 4.05 14.89 20.99
CA GLY A 274 4.76 16.19 20.90
C GLY A 274 6.29 16.18 20.74
N SER A 275 6.88 15.03 20.44
CA SER A 275 8.30 14.78 20.31
C SER A 275 8.45 13.94 19.05
N SER A 276 9.29 14.43 18.13
CA SER A 276 9.76 13.66 16.99
C SER A 276 10.66 12.55 17.54
N ALA A 277 10.08 11.49 18.08
CA ALA A 277 10.82 10.30 18.46
C ALA A 277 11.00 9.46 17.20
N GLU A 278 12.24 9.26 16.77
CA GLU A 278 12.58 8.10 15.93
C GLU A 278 12.18 6.86 16.72
N ILE A 279 11.09 6.20 16.30
CA ILE A 279 10.90 4.81 16.68
C ILE A 279 11.74 4.03 15.69
N ASP A 280 12.99 3.75 16.07
CA ASP A 280 13.67 2.56 15.57
C ASP A 280 12.80 1.39 16.02
N ILE A 281 12.01 0.82 15.10
CA ILE A 281 11.21 -0.37 15.36
C ILE A 281 12.16 -1.58 15.35
N MET A 282 13.13 -1.56 16.28
CA MET A 282 13.98 -2.61 16.84
C MET A 282 15.21 -1.96 17.52
N ASP A 283 15.05 -1.55 18.77
CA ASP A 283 16.10 -1.67 19.78
C ASP A 283 15.51 -2.38 21.01
N GLN A 284 15.58 -3.72 20.99
CA GLN A 284 15.44 -4.53 22.20
C GLN A 284 16.82 -5.12 22.52
N SER A 285 17.76 -4.25 22.86
CA SER A 285 18.84 -4.59 23.78
C SER A 285 18.75 -3.69 25.02
N ASP A 286 17.84 -4.04 25.94
CA ASP A 286 18.01 -3.91 27.40
C ASP A 286 16.65 -4.12 28.10
N LEU A 287 16.34 -5.39 28.44
CA LEU A 287 15.73 -5.89 29.69
C LEU A 287 15.35 -7.39 29.56
#